data_AF-A0A2X2BSX7-F1
#
_entry.id   AF-A0A2X2BSX7-F1
#
_cell.length_a   1.000
_cell.length_b   1.000
_cell.length_c   1.000
_cell.angle_alpha   90.00
_cell.angle_beta   90.00
_cell.angle_gamma   90.00
#
_symmetry.space_group_name_H-M   'P 1'
#
loop_
_entity.id
_entity.type
_entity.pdbx_description
1 polymer ?
#
loop_
_entity_poly.entity_id
_entity_poly.type
_entity_poly.pdbx_seq_one_letter_code
_entity_poly.pdbx_strand_id
1 'polypeptide(L)' 'MSTSCVEEGRKTSNDPYQRIASELLAQADIHINGSEPYDIQVHNKDFL' A
#
# COMPACT_ATOMS: atom_id res chain seq x y z
N MET A 1 10.62 18.63 -21.58
CA MET A 1 9.32 18.33 -20.95
C MET A 1 9.56 17.27 -19.90
N SER A 2 9.78 17.69 -18.67
CA SER A 2 10.13 16.82 -17.55
C SER A 2 8.84 16.41 -16.84
N THR A 3 8.38 15.17 -17.03
CA THR A 3 7.38 14.58 -16.13
C THR A 3 8.12 13.96 -14.96
N SER A 4 8.55 14.82 -14.04
CA SER A 4 8.95 14.38 -12.72
C SER A 4 7.67 14.00 -11.97
N CYS A 5 7.16 12.78 -12.18
CA CYS A 5 6.18 12.17 -11.30
C CYS A 5 6.91 11.79 -10.01
N VAL A 6 7.26 12.78 -9.21
CA VAL A 6 7.62 12.55 -7.81
C VAL A 6 6.31 12.42 -7.08
N GLU A 7 5.90 11.17 -6.83
CA GLU A 7 4.88 10.89 -5.83
C GLU A 7 5.39 11.40 -4.48
N GLU A 8 4.85 12.54 -4.07
CA GLU A 8 5.01 13.07 -2.73
C GLU A 8 4.42 12.08 -1.72
N GLY A 9 5.28 11.58 -0.84
CA GLY A 9 4.90 11.36 0.56
C GLY A 9 4.00 10.17 0.86
N ARG A 10 4.37 8.96 0.46
CA ARG A 10 4.01 7.76 1.24
C ARG A 10 5.28 7.19 1.85
N LYS A 11 5.24 6.85 3.14
CA LYS A 11 6.30 6.13 3.86
C LYS A 11 6.57 4.83 3.09
N THR A 12 7.44 4.87 2.11
CA THR A 12 7.85 3.72 1.33
C THR A 12 8.70 2.88 2.24
N SER A 13 8.15 1.76 2.68
CA SER A 13 8.97 0.61 3.01
C SER A 13 9.94 0.38 1.84
N ASN A 14 11.22 0.13 2.15
CA ASN A 14 12.19 -0.29 1.13
C ASN A 14 11.87 -1.69 0.57
N ASP A 15 10.87 -2.38 1.12
CA ASP A 15 10.40 -3.65 0.61
C ASP A 15 9.52 -3.46 -0.64
N PRO A 16 9.93 -3.99 -1.81
CA PRO A 16 9.17 -3.89 -3.05
C PRO A 16 7.81 -4.58 -2.97
N TYR A 17 7.67 -5.67 -2.20
CA TYR A 17 6.40 -6.39 -2.08
C TYR A 17 5.38 -5.55 -1.32
N GLN A 18 5.80 -4.93 -0.22
CA GLN A 18 4.92 -4.08 0.58
C GLN A 18 4.45 -2.87 -0.23
N ARG A 19 5.35 -2.30 -1.06
CA ARG A 19 4.99 -1.20 -1.96
C ARG A 19 3.93 -1.63 -2.98
N ILE A 20 4.18 -2.73 -3.72
CA ILE A 20 3.27 -3.21 -4.76
C ILE A 20 1.90 -3.56 -4.16
N ALA A 21 1.88 -4.31 -3.05
CA ALA A 21 0.65 -4.69 -2.39
C ALA A 21 -0.13 -3.47 -1.89
N SER A 22 0.55 -2.48 -1.29
CA SER A 22 -0.10 -1.26 -0.82
C SER A 22 -0.69 -0.43 -1.97
N GLU A 23 0.01 -0.33 -3.10
CA GLU A 23 -0.47 0.39 -4.29
C GLU A 23 -1.71 -0.29 -4.89
N LEU A 24 -1.71 -1.62 -5.02
CA LEU A 24 -2.85 -2.39 -5.55
C LEU A 24 -4.08 -2.29 -4.64
N LEU A 25 -3.89 -2.43 -3.33
CA LEU A 25 -4.99 -2.33 -2.37
C LEU A 25 -5.58 -0.92 -2.33
N ALA A 26 -4.73 0.11 -2.40
CA ALA A 26 -5.18 1.50 -2.46
C ALA A 26 -6.00 1.81 -3.73
N GLN A 27 -5.67 1.22 -4.88
CA GLN A 27 -6.47 1.37 -6.10
C GLN A 27 -7.85 0.72 -6.00
N ALA A 28 -7.98 -0.30 -5.16
CA ALA A 28 -9.24 -1.01 -4.92
C ALA A 28 -10.04 -0.46 -3.73
N ASP A 29 -9.57 0.63 -3.10
CA ASP A 29 -10.14 1.20 -1.87
C ASP A 29 -10.19 0.19 -0.69
N ILE A 30 -9.19 -0.68 -0.61
CA ILE A 30 -9.02 -1.67 0.46
C ILE A 30 -7.91 -1.21 1.40
N HIS A 31 -8.19 -1.19 2.70
CA HIS A 31 -7.26 -0.77 3.73
C HIS A 31 -6.71 -1.96 4.53
N ILE A 32 -5.40 -1.92 4.83
CA ILE A 32 -4.77 -2.86 5.76
C ILE A 32 -5.13 -2.44 7.18
N ASN A 33 -5.69 -3.38 7.95
CA ASN A 33 -6.23 -3.20 9.29
C ASN A 33 -7.35 -2.14 9.35
N GLY A 34 -8.13 -2.02 8.27
CA GLY A 34 -9.30 -1.14 8.23
C GLY A 34 -10.54 -1.73 8.91
N SER A 35 -11.62 -0.95 8.98
CA SER A 35 -12.86 -1.33 9.66
C SER A 35 -13.95 -1.84 8.73
N GLU A 36 -13.78 -1.69 7.42
CA GLU A 36 -14.79 -2.11 6.46
C GLU A 36 -14.78 -3.63 6.29
N PRO A 37 -15.92 -4.27 5.95
CA PRO A 37 -16.00 -5.73 5.83
C PRO A 37 -15.07 -6.33 4.77
N TYR A 38 -14.64 -5.53 3.79
CA TYR A 38 -13.74 -5.92 2.70
C TYR A 38 -12.27 -5.53 2.96
N ASP A 39 -12.00 -4.86 4.09
CA ASP A 39 -10.63 -4.59 4.52
C ASP A 39 -9.95 -5.85 5.04
N ILE A 40 -8.62 -5.89 4.96
CA ILE A 40 -7.84 -7.06 5.40
C ILE A 40 -7.21 -6.81 6.76
N GLN A 41 -7.19 -7.84 7.62
CA GLN A 41 -6.48 -7.80 8.90
C GLN A 41 -5.17 -8.58 8.78
N VAL A 42 -4.05 -7.89 8.94
CA VAL A 42 -2.71 -8.47 8.77
C VAL A 42 -2.04 -8.58 10.14
N HIS A 43 -1.89 -9.81 10.63
CA HIS A 43 -1.24 -10.10 11.90
C HIS A 43 0.21 -10.61 11.75
N ASN A 44 0.58 -11.09 10.57
CA ASN A 44 1.94 -11.50 10.24
C ASN A 44 2.68 -10.35 9.55
N LYS A 45 3.86 -9.99 10.06
CA LYS A 45 4.69 -8.91 9.50
C LYS A 45 5.30 -9.26 8.14
N ASP A 46 5.37 -10.55 7.79
CA ASP A 46 5.94 -11.01 6.53
C ASP A 46 4.90 -11.14 5.39
N PHE A 47 3.66 -10.70 5.63
CA PHE A 47 2.60 -10.77 4.61
C PHE A 47 2.78 -9.75 3.47
N LEU A 48 3.45 -8.63 3.75
CA LEU A 48 3.66 -7.52 2.81
C LEU A 48 5.14 -7.34 2.54
#